data_AF-A0A2S6QE41-F1
#
_entry.id   AF-A0A2S6QE41-F1
#
_cell.length_a   1.000
_cell.length_b   1.000
_cell.length_c   1.000
_cell.angle_alpha   90.00
_cell.angle_beta   90.00
_cell.angle_gamma   90.00
#
_symmetry.space_group_name_H-M   'P 1'
#
loop_
_entity.id
_entity.type
_entity.pdbx_description
1 polymer ?
#
loop_
_entity_poly.entity_id
_entity_poly.type
_entity_poly.pdbx_seq_one_letter_code
_entity_poly.pdbx_strand_id
1 'polypeptide(L)' 'MPDKLGIGDAFPDMTLGLVGGGSMDLPRGLDTKYKVILFYRGHW' A
#
# COMPACT_ATOMS: atom_id res chain seq x y z
N MET A 1 -1.51 -18.92 2.90
CA MET A 1 -0.40 -18.23 3.60
C MET A 1 -0.13 -16.96 2.80
N PRO A 2 0.06 -15.79 3.41
CA PRO A 2 0.46 -14.62 2.65
C PRO A 2 1.90 -14.83 2.16
N ASP A 3 2.11 -14.71 0.84
CA ASP A 3 3.43 -14.86 0.24
C ASP A 3 4.23 -13.57 0.39
N LYS A 4 5.51 -13.71 0.75
CA LYS A 4 6.42 -12.57 0.81
C LYS A 4 6.68 -12.08 -0.61
N LEU A 5 6.38 -10.81 -0.86
CA LEU A 5 6.68 -10.17 -2.15
C LEU A 5 8.19 -10.13 -2.42
N GLY A 6 8.57 -10.58 -3.61
CA GLY A 6 9.89 -10.48 -4.21
C GLY A 6 9.95 -9.45 -5.34
N ILE A 7 11.11 -9.37 -5.99
CA ILE A 7 11.32 -8.51 -7.15
C ILE A 7 10.54 -9.07 -8.34
N GLY A 8 9.73 -8.23 -8.99
CA GLY A 8 8.92 -8.61 -10.15
C GLY A 8 7.50 -9.04 -9.80
N ASP A 9 7.20 -9.26 -8.52
CA ASP A 9 5.85 -9.59 -8.07
C ASP A 9 4.92 -8.37 -8.20
N ALA A 10 3.66 -8.65 -8.53
CA ALA A 10 2.62 -7.64 -8.48
C ALA A 10 2.30 -7.28 -7.02
N PHE A 11 2.26 -5.99 -6.71
CA PHE A 11 1.78 -5.55 -5.40
C PHE A 11 0.28 -5.85 -5.27
N PRO A 12 -0.17 -6.47 -4.18
CA PRO A 12 -1.55 -6.91 -4.03
C PRO A 12 -2.50 -5.73 -3.89
N ASP A 13 -3.73 -5.92 -4.36
CA ASP A 13 -4.79 -4.95 -4.16
C ASP A 13 -5.32 -5.03 -2.74
N MET A 14 -5.32 -3.89 -2.04
CA MET A 14 -5.73 -3.81 -0.65
C MET A 14 -6.28 -2.43 -0.29
N THR A 15 -7.22 -2.38 0.64
CA THR A 15 -7.78 -1.13 1.18
C THR A 15 -7.28 -0.91 2.60
N LEU A 16 -6.73 0.28 2.86
CA LEU A 16 -6.27 0.71 4.17
C LEU A 16 -7.26 1.71 4.78
N GLY A 17 -7.49 1.60 6.10
CA GLY A 17 -8.13 2.66 6.88
C GLY A 17 -7.12 3.73 7.25
N LEU A 18 -7.45 5.00 7.01
CA LEU A 18 -6.61 6.14 7.32
C LEU A 18 -6.96 6.72 8.69
N VAL A 19 -5.94 7.28 9.36
CA VAL A 19 -6.13 8.09 10.56
C VAL A 19 -6.97 9.30 10.16
N GLY A 20 -8.19 9.41 10.71
CA GLY A 20 -9.21 10.38 10.28
C GLY A 20 -10.47 9.76 9.67
N GLY A 21 -10.55 8.44 9.57
CA GLY A 21 -11.78 7.71 9.17
C GLY A 21 -11.98 7.57 7.66
N GLY A 22 -11.01 8.02 6.86
CA GLY A 22 -10.99 7.77 5.42
C GLY A 22 -10.48 6.36 5.06
N SER A 23 -10.60 6.01 3.79
CA SER A 23 -10.06 4.77 3.22
C SER A 23 -9.18 5.07 2.01
N MET A 24 -8.20 4.21 1.76
CA MET A 24 -7.30 4.31 0.61
C MET A 24 -7.07 2.95 -0.02
N ASP A 25 -7.23 2.89 -1.34
CA ASP A 25 -6.92 1.69 -2.12
C ASP A 25 -5.47 1.70 -2.61
N LEU A 26 -4.74 0.63 -2.35
CA LEU A 26 -3.39 0.40 -2.84
C LEU A 26 -3.35 -0.81 -3.78
N PRO A 27 -2.52 -0.78 -4.84
CA PRO A 27 -1.84 0.41 -5.33
C PRO A 27 -2.78 1.31 -6.15
N ARG A 28 -4.02 0.87 -6.45
CA ARG A 28 -4.92 1.48 -7.44
C ARG A 28 -5.31 2.95 -7.17
N GLY A 29 -5.44 3.35 -5.91
CA GLY A 29 -5.77 4.73 -5.53
C GLY A 29 -4.63 5.74 -5.69
N LEU A 30 -3.42 5.29 -6.04
CA LEU A 30 -2.30 6.17 -6.40
C LEU A 30 -2.30 6.40 -7.92
N ASP A 31 -2.69 7.59 -8.37
CA ASP A 31 -2.70 7.92 -9.81
C ASP A 31 -1.33 8.49 -10.25
N THR A 32 -0.36 7.58 -10.40
CA THR A 32 0.99 7.91 -10.87
C THR A 32 1.63 6.70 -11.54
N LYS A 33 2.54 6.98 -12.48
CA LYS A 33 3.29 5.96 -13.24
C LYS A 33 4.17 5.09 -12.34
N TYR A 34 4.76 5.68 -11.29
CA TYR A 34 5.64 4.98 -10.35
C TYR A 34 5.21 5.27 -8.92
N LYS A 35 5.16 4.22 -8.09
CA LYS A 35 4.64 4.24 -6.73
C LYS A 35 5.72 3.75 -5.78
N VAL A 36 5.94 4.47 -4.69
CA VAL A 36 6.84 4.08 -3.60
C VAL A 36 6.00 3.95 -2.34
N ILE A 37 6.03 2.77 -1.71
CA ILE A 37 5.30 2.49 -0.47
C ILE A 37 6.34 2.26 0.63
N LEU A 38 6.34 3.11 1.65
CA LEU A 38 7.22 3.02 2.81
C LEU A 38 6.43 2.54 4.03
N PHE A 39 6.68 1.31 4.46
CA PHE A 39 6.17 0.82 5.73
C PHE A 39 7.11 1.23 6.87
N TYR A 40 6.58 1.92 7.87
CA TYR A 40 7.31 2.34 9.07
C TYR A 40 6.41 2.17 10.29
N ARG A 41 7.02 2.09 11.48
CA ARG A 41 6.33 1.68 12.71
C ARG A 41 5.28 2.68 13.22
N GLY A 42 5.44 3.95 12.88
CA GLY A 42 4.52 4.99 13.32
C GLY A 42 5.14 6.38 13.19
N HIS A 43 4.26 7.36 13.08
CA HIS A 43 4.57 8.78 13.14
C HIS A 43 4.14 9.29 14.52
N TRP A 44 4.82 10.32 15.04
CA TRP A 44 4.41 10.98 16.30
C TRP A 44 3.18 11.86 16.11
#